data_AF-A0A2K8TA02-F1
#
_entry.id   AF-A0A2K8TA02-F1
#
_cell.length_a   1.000
_cell.length_b   1.000
_cell.length_c   1.000
_cell.angle_alpha   90.00
_cell.angle_beta   90.00
_cell.angle_gamma   90.00
#
_symmetry.space_group_name_H-M   'P 1'
#
loop_
_entity.id
_entity.type
_entity.pdbx_description
1 polymer ?
#
loop_
_entity_poly.entity_id
_entity_poly.type
_entity_poly.pdbx_seq_one_letter_code
_entity_poly.pdbx_strand_id
1 'polypeptide(L)' 'MSQNAHVSGGSRSMERFQHTANLLTVVQTCRRQGRSVINFFVQALLADSLNYQSRPSLLPQY' A
#
# COMPACT_ATOMS: atom_id res chain seq x y z
N MET A 1 -36.83 7.99 7.58
CA MET A 1 -35.46 8.34 8.02
C MET A 1 -34.47 7.51 7.21
N SER A 2 -33.80 8.15 6.25
CA SER A 2 -32.84 7.50 5.34
C SER A 2 -31.51 7.33 6.07
N GLN A 3 -31.06 6.09 6.29
CA GLN A 3 -29.73 5.84 6.84
C GLN A 3 -28.76 5.64 5.67
N ASN A 4 -27.86 6.60 5.51
CA ASN A 4 -26.76 6.55 4.55
C ASN A 4 -25.84 5.38 4.91
N ALA A 5 -25.74 4.40 4.02
CA ALA A 5 -24.72 3.37 4.10
C ALA A 5 -23.35 4.03 3.92
N HIS A 6 -22.61 4.17 5.02
CA HIS A 6 -21.19 4.46 4.98
C HIS A 6 -20.48 3.22 4.40
N VAL A 7 -19.94 3.34 3.19
CA VAL A 7 -19.21 2.27 2.48
C VAL A 7 -17.83 2.09 3.10
N SER A 8 -17.77 1.75 4.39
CA SER A 8 -16.56 1.19 5.00
C SER A 8 -16.63 -0.32 4.77
N GLY A 9 -15.86 -0.79 3.80
CA GLY A 9 -15.81 -2.17 3.33
C GLY A 9 -15.24 -3.16 4.35
N GLY A 10 -15.88 -3.31 5.50
CA GLY A 10 -15.67 -4.42 6.44
C GLY A 10 -16.38 -5.69 5.95
N SER A 11 -16.08 -6.14 4.72
CA SER A 11 -16.62 -7.40 4.20
C SER A 11 -15.59 -8.51 4.36
N ARG A 12 -16.01 -9.67 4.89
CA ARG A 12 -15.21 -10.93 4.90
C ARG A 12 -14.59 -11.26 3.53
N SER A 13 -15.13 -10.73 2.45
CA SER A 13 -14.56 -10.83 1.11
C SER A 13 -13.25 -10.06 0.95
N MET A 14 -13.09 -8.86 1.52
CA MET A 14 -11.86 -8.07 1.38
C MET A 14 -10.67 -8.67 2.13
N GLU A 15 -10.91 -9.39 3.23
CA GLU A 15 -9.86 -10.10 3.96
C GLU A 15 -9.13 -11.11 3.06
N ARG A 16 -9.87 -11.79 2.17
CA ARG A 16 -9.29 -12.74 1.20
C ARG A 16 -8.46 -12.05 0.11
N PHE A 17 -8.70 -10.77 -0.13
CA PHE A 17 -7.99 -9.97 -1.13
C PHE A 17 -7.01 -8.98 -0.51
N GLN A 18 -6.72 -9.08 0.79
CA GLN A 18 -5.92 -8.10 1.50
C GLN A 18 -4.52 -7.94 0.89
N HIS A 19 -3.87 -9.05 0.53
CA HIS A 19 -2.55 -9.01 -0.10
C HIS A 19 -2.58 -8.34 -1.48
N THR A 20 -3.60 -8.64 -2.29
CA THR A 20 -3.81 -8.01 -3.60
C THR A 20 -4.11 -6.52 -3.45
N ALA A 21 -4.95 -6.14 -2.49
CA ALA A 21 -5.28 -4.75 -2.19
C ALA A 21 -4.04 -3.96 -1.73
N ASN A 22 -3.20 -4.57 -0.88
CA ASN A 22 -1.94 -3.97 -0.44
C ASN A 22 -1.01 -3.72 -1.62
N LEU A 23 -0.85 -4.71 -2.52
CA LEU A 23 0.00 -4.59 -3.70
C LEU A 23 -0.50 -3.46 -4.63
N LEU A 24 -1.81 -3.44 -4.90
CA LEU A 24 -2.43 -2.39 -5.72
C LEU A 24 -2.27 -1.01 -5.09
N THR A 25 -2.36 -0.92 -3.76
CA THR A 25 -2.17 0.33 -3.01
C THR A 25 -0.75 0.87 -3.21
N VAL A 26 0.28 0.03 -3.12
CA VAL A 26 1.68 0.41 -3.39
C VAL A 26 1.82 0.92 -4.83
N VAL A 27 1.33 0.15 -5.82
CA VAL A 27 1.42 0.50 -7.24
C VAL A 27 0.75 1.85 -7.52
N GLN A 28 -0.49 2.03 -7.05
CA GLN A 28 -1.26 3.25 -7.27
C GLN A 28 -0.63 4.45 -6.57
N THR A 29 -0.12 4.28 -5.36
CA THR A 29 0.53 5.34 -4.59
C THR A 29 1.85 5.77 -5.24
N CYS A 30 2.68 4.82 -5.66
CA CYS A 30 3.91 5.10 -6.40
C CYS A 30 3.62 5.86 -7.71
N ARG A 31 2.61 5.43 -8.48
CA ARG A 31 2.17 6.14 -9.68
C ARG A 31 1.75 7.58 -9.38
N ARG A 32 0.96 7.79 -8.31
CA ARG A 32 0.54 9.13 -7.88
C ARG A 32 1.70 10.02 -7.45
N GLN A 33 2.74 9.43 -6.86
CA GLN A 33 3.94 10.15 -6.41
C GLN A 33 5.00 10.31 -7.52
N GLY A 34 4.75 9.81 -8.74
CA GLY A 34 5.76 9.81 -9.81
C GLY A 34 6.99 8.93 -9.51
N ARG A 35 6.86 7.95 -8.59
CA ARG A 35 7.94 7.06 -8.16
C ARG A 35 7.89 5.73 -8.90
N SER A 36 9.06 5.13 -9.13
CA SER A 36 9.17 3.78 -9.68
C SER A 36 8.72 2.74 -8.66
N VAL A 37 7.67 2.00 -9.00
CA VAL A 37 7.14 0.88 -8.21
C VAL A 37 8.21 -0.20 -8.01
N ILE A 38 8.97 -0.52 -9.07
CA ILE A 38 10.02 -1.55 -9.02
C ILE A 38 11.13 -1.13 -8.07
N ASN A 39 11.58 0.13 -8.14
CA ASN A 39 12.61 0.64 -7.23
C ASN A 39 12.13 0.63 -5.76
N PHE A 40 10.85 0.94 -5.53
CA PHE A 40 10.25 0.84 -4.19
C PHE A 40 10.33 -0.59 -3.64
N PHE A 41 9.99 -1.61 -4.45
CA PHE A 41 10.08 -3.01 -4.01
C PHE A 41 11.52 -3.48 -3.80
N VAL A 42 12.46 -3.06 -4.65
CA VAL A 42 13.90 -3.38 -4.45
C VAL A 42 14.38 -2.82 -3.12
N GLN A 43 14.08 -1.55 -2.81
CA GLN A 43 14.44 -0.96 -1.52
C GLN A 43 13.77 -1.66 -0.33
N ALA A 44 12.49 -2.06 -0.48
CA ALA A 44 11.78 -2.78 0.57
C ALA A 44 12.40 -4.16 0.85
N LEU A 45 12.76 -4.90 -0.20
CA LEU A 45 13.43 -6.20 -0.09
C LEU A 45 14.83 -6.09 0.51
N LEU A 46 15.60 -5.06 0.12
CA LEU A 46 16.92 -4.80 0.70
C LEU A 46 16.82 -4.42 2.19
N ALA A 47 15.85 -3.59 2.55
CA ALA A 47 15.62 -3.21 3.96
C ALA A 47 15.23 -4.43 4.80
N ASP A 48 14.42 -5.34 4.25
CA ASP A 48 14.02 -6.59 4.90
C ASP A 48 15.19 -7.57 5.07
N SER A 49 15.98 -7.80 4.01
CA SER A 49 17.09 -8.75 4.04
C SER A 49 18.29 -8.30 4.88
N LEU A 50 18.55 -6.99 4.93
CA LEU A 50 19.70 -6.41 5.63
C LEU A 50 19.36 -5.91 7.04
N ASN A 51 18.14 -6.14 7.55
CA ASN A 51 17.60 -5.51 8.76
C ASN A 51 17.85 -3.98 8.78
N TYR A 52 17.79 -3.36 7.61
CA TYR A 52 18.13 -1.96 7.44
C TYR A 52 16.97 -1.11 7.97
N GLN A 53 17.26 -0.15 8.86
CA GLN A 53 16.22 0.67 9.47
C GLN A 53 15.53 1.64 8.49
N SER A 54 16.15 1.91 7.35
CA SER A 54 15.59 2.80 6.34
C SER A 54 14.65 2.02 5.41
N ARG A 55 13.39 1.82 5.83
CA ARG A 55 12.34 1.24 4.99
C ARG A 55 11.74 2.31 4.08
N PRO A 56 11.52 2.02 2.79
CA PRO A 56 10.87 2.97 1.90
C PRO A 56 9.42 3.20 2.35
N SER A 57 9.01 4.46 2.47
CA SER A 57 7.65 4.83 2.90
C SER A 57 6.76 5.21 1.72
N LEU A 58 5.45 4.96 1.86
CA LEU A 58 4.41 5.43 0.94
C LEU A 58 3.82 6.78 1.36
N LEU A 59 4.27 7.36 2.47
CA LEU A 59 3.82 8.66 2.91
C LEU A 59 4.35 9.75 1.97
N PRO A 60 3.55 10.79 1.66
CA PRO A 60 4.06 11.95 0.95
C PRO A 60 5.21 12.58 1.72
N GLN A 61 6.30 12.89 1.01
CA GLN A 61 7.40 13.69 1.53
C GLN A 61 7.12 15.14 1.11
N TYR A 62 6.77 15.98 2.07
CA TYR A 62 6.57 17.42 1.90
C TYR A 62 7.83 18.16 2.33
#